data_AF-A0A518BGW1-F1
#
_entry.id   AF-A0A518BGW1-F1
#
_cell.length_a   1.000
_cell.length_b   1.000
_cell.length_c   1.000
_cell.angle_alpha   90.00
_cell.angle_beta   90.00
_cell.angle_gamma   90.00
#
_symmetry.space_group_name_H-M   'P 1'
#
loop_
_entity.id
_entity.type
_entity.pdbx_description
1 polymer ?
#
loop_
_entity_poly.entity_id
_entity_poly.type
_entity_poly.pdbx_seq_one_letter_code
_entity_poly.pdbx_strand_id
1 'polypeptide(L)'
;MTRSQLAAFDPIPEVRNTLLHFREARWRCRVEAGRTLVTTDAFKYNERVIARVFGPTCVHAQVEKRYRKGRVVRAERRLVLGQDWMLDEALGRSEDSKTINTSYVERLNLTIRRSLACLQRKTTAMCRSEASLREQLELLRCYYNFIRPHSSLKFGRKKRTQAQQAGIVAGPLSWRRILSARILGTPRRSPLATMRDGGRACAIQGHRIRGNGSNS
;
A
#
# COMPACT_ATOMS: atom_id res chain seq x y z
N MET A 1 15.33 -0.57 -24.55
CA MET A 1 14.86 -1.93 -24.18
C MET A 1 13.70 -2.30 -25.09
N THR A 2 13.87 -3.35 -25.90
CA THR A 2 12.91 -3.76 -26.93
C THR A 2 11.77 -4.59 -26.34
N ARG A 3 10.58 -4.47 -26.95
CA ARG A 3 9.30 -5.10 -26.57
C ARG A 3 9.39 -6.63 -26.42
N SER A 4 10.38 -7.26 -27.06
CA SER A 4 10.68 -8.69 -27.04
C SER A 4 11.29 -9.19 -25.72
N GLN A 5 11.98 -8.34 -24.93
CA GLN A 5 12.52 -8.74 -23.62
C GLN A 5 11.47 -8.79 -22.50
N LEU A 6 10.24 -8.31 -22.76
CA LEU A 6 9.13 -8.30 -21.79
C LEU A 6 8.28 -9.58 -21.80
N ALA A 7 8.41 -10.42 -22.84
CA ALA A 7 7.50 -11.54 -23.10
C ALA A 7 8.01 -12.91 -22.58
N ALA A 8 9.32 -13.10 -22.45
CA ALA A 8 9.90 -14.35 -21.96
C ALA A 8 10.17 -14.25 -20.45
N PHE A 9 9.12 -14.34 -19.62
CA PHE A 9 9.30 -14.34 -18.16
C PHE A 9 8.19 -15.15 -17.50
N ASP A 10 8.42 -16.44 -17.35
CA ASP A 10 7.66 -17.25 -16.40
C ASP A 10 8.22 -16.91 -15.00
N PRO A 11 7.54 -16.10 -14.17
CA PRO A 11 8.22 -15.47 -13.04
C PRO A 11 8.38 -16.47 -11.91
N ILE A 12 9.63 -16.68 -11.50
CA ILE A 12 10.01 -17.22 -10.19
C ILE A 12 9.07 -16.64 -9.11
N PRO A 13 8.56 -17.43 -8.14
CA PRO A 13 7.51 -17.00 -7.21
C PRO A 13 7.70 -15.63 -6.55
N GLU A 14 8.94 -15.24 -6.25
CA GLU A 14 9.26 -13.94 -5.64
C GLU A 14 8.95 -12.76 -6.56
N VAL A 15 9.20 -12.90 -7.86
CA VAL A 15 8.86 -11.87 -8.85
C VAL A 15 7.34 -11.74 -8.98
N ARG A 16 6.64 -12.88 -8.98
CA ARG A 16 5.16 -12.91 -8.99
C ARG A 16 4.59 -12.21 -7.75
N ASN A 17 5.08 -12.53 -6.56
CA ASN A 17 4.60 -11.92 -5.31
C ASN A 17 4.85 -10.41 -5.27
N THR A 18 6.03 -9.99 -5.70
CA THR A 18 6.41 -8.57 -5.80
C THR A 18 5.49 -7.84 -6.81
N LEU A 19 5.21 -8.46 -7.95
CA LEU A 19 4.29 -7.93 -8.96
C LEU A 19 2.86 -7.77 -8.43
N LEU A 20 2.34 -8.78 -7.73
CA LEU A 20 1.01 -8.72 -7.12
C LEU A 20 0.94 -7.61 -6.07
N HIS A 21 1.98 -7.48 -5.23
CA HIS A 21 2.07 -6.43 -4.22
C HIS A 21 1.99 -5.02 -4.84
N PHE A 22 2.83 -4.72 -5.84
CA PHE A 22 2.84 -3.39 -6.45
C PHE A 22 1.59 -3.10 -7.28
N ARG A 23 0.99 -4.10 -7.95
CA ARG A 23 -0.30 -3.94 -8.62
C ARG A 23 -1.41 -3.59 -7.65
N GLU A 24 -1.46 -4.29 -6.51
CA GLU A 24 -2.41 -3.99 -5.44
C GLU A 24 -2.18 -2.60 -4.87
N ALA A 25 -0.92 -2.21 -4.62
CA ALA A 25 -0.57 -0.88 -4.13
C ALA A 25 -1.02 0.22 -5.11
N ARG A 26 -0.71 0.07 -6.41
CA ARG A 26 -1.14 1.00 -7.46
C ARG A 26 -2.67 1.14 -7.50
N TRP A 27 -3.39 0.01 -7.42
CA TRP A 27 -4.84 -0.02 -7.41
C TRP A 27 -5.45 0.66 -6.17
N ARG A 28 -4.91 0.38 -4.97
CA ARG A 28 -5.38 0.95 -3.70
C ARG A 28 -5.13 2.44 -3.61
N CYS A 29 -3.96 2.89 -4.05
CA CYS A 29 -3.58 4.30 -4.01
C CYS A 29 -4.20 5.12 -5.15
N ARG A 30 -4.97 4.48 -6.04
CA ARG A 30 -5.57 5.13 -7.24
C ARG A 30 -4.55 5.97 -7.98
N VAL A 31 -3.35 5.41 -8.17
CA VAL A 31 -2.27 6.16 -8.80
C VAL A 31 -2.66 6.42 -10.25
N GLU A 32 -3.07 7.66 -10.52
CA GLU A 32 -3.37 8.18 -11.85
C GLU A 32 -2.06 8.34 -12.64
N ALA A 33 -2.16 8.75 -13.91
CA ALA A 33 -1.02 8.93 -14.81
C ALA A 33 -0.02 10.05 -14.41
N GLY A 34 -0.06 10.53 -13.16
CA GLY A 34 0.84 11.53 -12.59
C GLY A 34 2.16 10.95 -12.05
N ARG A 35 3.09 11.85 -11.73
CA ARG A 35 4.41 11.51 -11.18
C ARG A 35 4.26 10.98 -9.75
N THR A 36 4.54 9.70 -9.57
CA THR A 36 4.45 9.03 -8.26
C THR A 36 5.84 8.70 -7.75
N LEU A 37 6.13 9.12 -6.52
CA LEU A 37 7.33 8.69 -5.81
C LEU A 37 7.05 7.36 -5.09
N VAL A 38 7.79 6.33 -5.47
CA VAL A 38 7.80 5.04 -4.79
C VAL A 38 9.13 4.90 -4.06
N THR A 39 9.09 4.69 -2.75
CA THR A 39 10.30 4.43 -1.95
C THR A 39 10.26 3.01 -1.41
N THR A 40 11.35 2.26 -1.62
CA THR A 40 11.45 0.87 -1.17
C THR A 40 12.77 0.59 -0.46
N ASP A 41 12.90 -0.61 0.11
CA ASP A 41 14.19 -1.20 0.40
C ASP A 41 14.92 -1.63 -0.89
N ALA A 42 16.18 -2.03 -0.75
CA ALA A 42 17.04 -2.49 -1.85
C ALA A 42 16.76 -3.95 -2.28
N PHE A 43 15.49 -4.37 -2.28
CA PHE A 43 15.15 -5.72 -2.74
C PHE A 43 15.25 -5.83 -4.27
N LYS A 44 16.03 -6.81 -4.74
CA LYS A 44 16.49 -6.96 -6.14
C LYS A 44 15.39 -6.94 -7.22
N TYR A 45 14.15 -7.30 -6.89
CA TYR A 45 13.04 -7.34 -7.86
C TYR A 45 12.23 -6.05 -7.93
N ASN A 46 12.42 -5.11 -6.99
CA ASN A 46 11.62 -3.89 -6.89
C ASN A 46 11.74 -3.05 -8.16
N GLU A 47 12.95 -2.77 -8.63
CA GLU A 47 13.20 -1.90 -9.80
C GLU A 47 12.42 -2.35 -11.04
N ARG A 48 12.63 -3.61 -11.47
CA ARG A 48 11.99 -4.15 -12.67
C ARG A 48 10.47 -4.19 -12.55
N VAL A 49 9.95 -4.57 -11.38
CA VAL A 49 8.51 -4.67 -11.15
C VAL A 49 7.87 -3.29 -11.08
N ILE A 50 8.49 -2.32 -10.40
CA ILE A 50 7.98 -0.96 -10.30
C ILE A 50 7.98 -0.29 -11.67
N ALA A 51 9.05 -0.43 -12.46
CA ALA A 51 9.06 0.06 -13.84
C ALA A 51 7.89 -0.49 -14.67
N ARG A 52 7.59 -1.79 -14.51
CA ARG A 52 6.47 -2.45 -15.21
C ARG A 52 5.09 -2.01 -14.72
N VAL A 53 4.92 -1.80 -13.41
CA VAL A 53 3.61 -1.49 -12.81
C VAL A 53 3.29 -0.01 -12.89
N PHE A 54 4.27 0.85 -12.61
CA PHE A 54 4.06 2.28 -12.52
C PHE A 54 4.39 3.04 -13.81
N GLY A 55 5.17 2.43 -14.70
CA GLY A 55 5.54 3.01 -15.98
C GLY A 55 6.63 4.08 -15.86
N PRO A 56 6.92 4.80 -16.96
CA PRO A 56 8.07 5.72 -17.07
C PRO A 56 7.91 7.02 -16.29
N THR A 57 6.70 7.36 -15.84
CA THR A 57 6.42 8.58 -15.04
C THR A 57 6.66 8.38 -13.54
N CYS A 58 7.07 7.17 -13.13
CA CYS A 58 7.39 6.85 -11.74
C CYS A 58 8.79 7.33 -11.36
N VAL A 59 8.91 7.92 -10.18
CA VAL A 59 10.19 8.14 -9.51
C VAL A 59 10.36 7.01 -8.50
N HIS A 60 11.38 6.17 -8.66
CA HIS A 60 11.67 5.08 -7.72
C HIS A 60 12.98 5.36 -7.01
N ALA A 61 12.90 5.47 -5.69
CA ALA A 61 14.06 5.58 -4.83
C ALA A 61 14.18 4.37 -3.89
N GLN A 62 15.40 3.98 -3.58
CA GLN A 62 15.71 2.90 -2.65
C GLN A 62 16.44 3.43 -1.42
N VAL A 63 16.15 2.82 -0.28
CA VAL A 63 16.89 3.00 0.97
C VAL A 63 17.57 1.68 1.31
N GLU A 64 18.89 1.65 1.19
CA GLU A 64 19.71 0.50 1.57
C GLU A 64 20.30 0.73 2.96
N LYS A 65 19.98 -0.17 3.88
CA LYS A 65 20.45 -0.10 5.26
C LYS A 65 21.60 -1.06 5.46
N ARG A 66 22.76 -0.54 5.89
CA ARG A 66 23.86 -1.37 6.38
C ARG A 66 23.68 -1.62 7.87
N TYR A 67 23.80 -2.89 8.25
CA TYR A 67 23.68 -3.34 9.63
C TYR A 67 25.03 -3.80 10.17
N ARG A 68 25.33 -3.48 11.43
CA ARG A 68 26.46 -4.04 12.18
C ARG A 68 25.95 -4.42 13.57
N LYS A 69 26.19 -5.66 13.99
CA LYS A 69 25.71 -6.20 15.29
C LYS A 69 24.20 -5.95 15.52
N GLY A 70 23.38 -6.12 14.49
CA GLY A 70 21.92 -5.94 14.57
C GLY A 70 21.42 -4.48 14.62
N ARG A 71 22.31 -3.49 14.51
CA ARG A 71 21.95 -2.06 14.49
C ARG A 71 22.21 -1.47 13.10
N VAL A 72 21.33 -0.56 12.67
CA VAL A 72 21.55 0.22 11.43
C VAL A 72 22.71 1.18 11.70
N VAL A 73 23.79 1.04 10.92
CA VAL A 73 24.96 1.94 11.01
C VAL A 73 24.97 2.99 9.90
N ARG A 74 24.33 2.69 8.77
CA ARG A 74 24.24 3.60 7.63
C ARG A 74 22.97 3.32 6.84
N ALA A 75 22.35 4.37 6.32
CA ALA A 75 21.27 4.28 5.36
C ALA A 75 21.68 5.05 4.10
N GLU A 76 21.97 4.31 3.03
CA GLU A 76 22.29 4.84 1.71
C GLU A 76 20.97 5.02 0.95
N ARG A 77 20.83 6.15 0.27
CA ARG A 77 19.64 6.51 -0.50
C ARG A 77 20.05 6.63 -1.95
N ARG A 78 19.30 6.00 -2.84
CA ARG A 78 19.63 5.97 -4.26
C ARG A 78 18.37 6.20 -5.09
N LEU A 79 18.46 7.12 -6.06
CA LEU A 79 17.49 7.19 -7.15
C LEU A 79 17.76 6.04 -8.13
N VAL A 80 16.73 5.25 -8.42
CA VAL A 80 16.83 4.06 -9.28
C VAL A 80 16.10 4.26 -10.60
N LEU A 81 14.90 4.86 -10.56
CA LEU A 81 14.15 5.23 -11.76
C LEU A 81 13.70 6.69 -11.65
N GLY A 82 13.74 7.40 -12.77
CA GLY A 82 13.40 8.82 -12.86
C GLY A 82 14.64 9.71 -12.96
N GLN A 83 14.42 11.02 -13.00
CA GLN A 83 15.48 12.04 -13.03
C GLN A 83 15.50 12.80 -11.71
N ASP A 84 16.65 13.37 -11.35
CA ASP A 84 16.83 14.06 -10.06
C ASP A 84 15.80 15.18 -9.83
N TRP A 85 15.50 15.98 -10.85
CA TRP A 85 14.48 17.04 -10.75
C TRP A 85 13.07 16.48 -10.46
N MET A 86 12.75 15.27 -10.91
CA MET A 86 11.45 14.64 -10.60
C MET A 86 11.40 14.20 -9.14
N LEU A 87 12.54 13.73 -8.61
CA LEU A 87 12.67 13.40 -7.19
C LEU A 87 12.55 14.65 -6.33
N ASP A 88 13.21 15.74 -6.71
CA ASP A 88 13.14 17.02 -6.00
C ASP A 88 11.73 17.60 -6.03
N GLU A 89 11.03 17.54 -7.18
CA GLU A 89 9.63 17.93 -7.30
C GLU A 89 8.73 17.11 -6.36
N ALA A 90 8.93 15.79 -6.33
CA ALA A 90 8.14 14.90 -5.49
C ALA A 90 8.40 15.10 -3.98
N LEU A 91 9.65 15.31 -3.58
CA LEU A 91 10.02 15.63 -2.19
C LEU A 91 9.57 17.04 -1.80
N GLY A 92 9.58 17.99 -2.74
CA GLY A 92 9.08 19.35 -2.56
C GLY A 92 7.59 19.37 -2.19
N ARG A 93 6.79 18.55 -2.89
CA ARG A 93 5.35 18.35 -2.62
C ARG A 93 5.05 17.57 -1.34
N SER A 94 6.03 16.86 -0.78
CA SER A 94 5.82 16.10 0.44
C SER A 94 5.77 17.02 1.66
N GLU A 95 4.67 16.96 2.40
CA GLU A 95 4.54 17.61 3.71
C GLU A 95 5.26 16.83 4.82
N ASP A 96 5.40 15.52 4.64
CA ASP A 96 5.80 14.59 5.70
C ASP A 96 7.30 14.25 5.70
N SER A 97 8.02 14.53 4.62
CA SER A 97 9.47 14.31 4.53
C SER A 97 10.14 15.10 3.41
N LYS A 98 11.31 15.68 3.71
CA LYS A 98 12.19 16.30 2.71
C LYS A 98 13.29 15.36 2.18
N THR A 99 13.30 14.10 2.65
CA THR A 99 14.27 13.09 2.21
C THR A 99 13.59 11.76 1.89
N ILE A 100 14.23 10.95 1.05
CA ILE A 100 13.81 9.56 0.79
C ILE A 100 13.88 8.77 2.09
N ASN A 101 12.76 8.17 2.53
CA ASN A 101 12.75 7.31 3.71
C ASN A 101 11.65 6.24 3.65
N THR A 102 11.89 5.12 4.35
CA THR A 102 10.95 4.01 4.55
C THR A 102 10.42 3.95 5.99
N SER A 103 10.66 5.00 6.80
CA SER A 103 10.42 4.95 8.25
C SER A 103 8.94 4.75 8.61
N TYR A 104 8.03 5.29 7.79
CA TYR A 104 6.58 5.16 7.98
C TYR A 104 6.10 3.72 7.84
N VAL A 105 6.47 3.05 6.73
CA VAL A 105 6.09 1.64 6.49
C VAL A 105 6.77 0.71 7.48
N GLU A 106 8.00 0.99 7.88
CA GLU A 106 8.71 0.21 8.91
C GLU A 106 8.03 0.29 10.27
N ARG A 107 7.61 1.49 10.69
CA ARG A 107 6.88 1.69 11.95
C ARG A 107 5.52 0.99 11.93
N LEU A 108 4.80 1.06 10.80
CA LEU A 108 3.56 0.32 10.62
C LEU A 108 3.81 -1.20 10.71
N ASN A 109 4.81 -1.72 10.00
CA ASN A 109 5.16 -3.14 10.02
C ASN A 109 5.55 -3.62 11.42
N LEU A 110 6.29 -2.81 12.19
CA LEU A 110 6.61 -3.11 13.57
C LEU A 110 5.35 -3.11 14.45
N THR A 111 4.47 -2.14 14.27
CA THR A 111 3.20 -2.07 15.00
C THR A 111 2.36 -3.31 14.72
N ILE A 112 2.21 -3.69 13.45
CA ILE A 112 1.49 -4.90 13.03
C ILE A 112 2.04 -6.15 13.71
N ARG A 113 3.36 -6.35 13.67
CA ARG A 113 3.99 -7.52 14.32
C ARG A 113 3.83 -7.52 15.83
N ARG A 114 3.84 -6.34 16.46
CA ARG A 114 3.67 -6.24 17.92
C ARG A 114 2.22 -6.43 18.37
N SER A 115 1.25 -6.03 17.55
CA SER A 115 -0.17 -6.08 17.88
C SER A 115 -0.83 -7.42 17.58
N LEU A 116 -0.32 -8.19 16.61
CA LEU A 116 -0.87 -9.50 16.26
C LEU A 116 0.06 -10.63 16.69
N ALA A 117 -0.38 -11.43 17.67
CA ALA A 117 0.41 -12.53 18.23
C ALA A 117 0.86 -13.53 17.16
N CYS A 118 0.05 -13.81 16.13
CA CYS A 118 0.40 -14.76 15.07
C CYS A 118 1.46 -14.23 14.09
N LEU A 119 1.79 -12.93 14.13
CA LEU A 119 2.85 -12.31 13.31
C LEU A 119 4.13 -12.04 14.11
N GLN A 120 4.16 -12.41 15.38
CA GLN A 120 5.37 -12.34 16.20
C GLN A 120 6.33 -13.47 15.80
N ARG A 121 7.63 -13.18 15.93
CA ARG A 121 8.67 -14.18 15.66
C ARG A 121 8.64 -15.23 16.77
N LYS A 122 8.70 -16.52 16.41
CA LYS A 122 8.70 -17.66 17.34
C LYS A 122 7.48 -17.65 18.28
N THR A 123 6.30 -17.45 17.71
CA THR A 123 5.03 -17.47 18.43
C THR A 123 4.37 -18.85 18.33
N THR A 124 3.59 -19.23 19.33
CA THR A 124 2.70 -20.41 19.29
C THR A 124 1.31 -20.06 18.78
N ALA A 125 0.98 -18.77 18.66
CA ALA A 125 -0.30 -18.33 18.13
C ALA A 125 -0.31 -18.51 16.60
N MET A 126 -1.19 -19.36 16.08
CA MET A 126 -1.33 -19.57 14.64
C MET A 126 -2.62 -18.97 14.11
N CYS A 127 -2.54 -18.28 12.98
CA CYS A 127 -3.70 -17.78 12.27
C CYS A 127 -4.29 -18.93 11.42
N ARG A 128 -5.53 -19.35 11.71
CA ARG A 128 -6.18 -20.55 11.12
C ARG A 128 -6.60 -20.38 9.66
N SER A 129 -6.79 -19.14 9.21
CA SER A 129 -7.16 -18.84 7.82
C SER A 129 -6.57 -17.50 7.37
N GLU A 130 -6.32 -17.37 6.07
CA GLU A 130 -5.89 -16.10 5.49
C GLU A 130 -6.98 -15.02 5.62
N ALA A 131 -8.25 -15.42 5.54
CA ALA A 131 -9.38 -14.50 5.71
C ALA A 131 -9.38 -13.85 7.11
N SER A 132 -9.21 -14.64 8.16
CA SER A 132 -9.15 -14.12 9.53
C SER A 132 -7.94 -13.21 9.75
N LEU A 133 -6.76 -13.59 9.22
CA LEU A 133 -5.58 -12.72 9.29
C LEU A 133 -5.82 -11.39 8.56
N ARG A 134 -6.47 -11.43 7.39
CA ARG A 134 -6.80 -10.24 6.61
C ARG A 134 -7.73 -9.31 7.39
N GLU A 135 -8.79 -9.83 7.99
CA GLU A 135 -9.73 -9.05 8.81
C GLU A 135 -9.06 -8.40 10.01
N GLN A 136 -8.21 -9.15 10.73
CA GLN A 136 -7.42 -8.61 11.84
C GLN A 136 -6.46 -7.51 11.38
N LEU A 137 -5.82 -7.68 10.22
CA LEU A 137 -4.95 -6.66 9.63
C LEU A 137 -5.72 -5.41 9.23
N GLU A 138 -6.89 -5.55 8.61
CA GLU A 138 -7.72 -4.40 8.23
C GLU A 138 -8.22 -3.64 9.46
N LEU A 139 -8.65 -4.34 10.52
CA LEU A 139 -9.01 -3.71 11.79
C LEU A 139 -7.82 -2.93 12.37
N LEU A 140 -6.63 -3.53 12.42
CA LEU A 140 -5.44 -2.87 12.94
C LEU A 140 -5.01 -1.66 12.09
N ARG A 141 -5.13 -1.74 10.76
CA ARG A 141 -4.89 -0.62 9.84
C ARG A 141 -5.89 0.51 10.08
N CYS A 142 -7.17 0.20 10.26
CA CYS A 142 -8.19 1.18 10.60
C CYS A 142 -7.86 1.90 11.92
N TYR A 143 -7.52 1.13 12.96
CA TYR A 143 -7.09 1.69 14.24
C TYR A 143 -5.87 2.62 14.10
N TYR A 144 -4.83 2.13 13.42
CA TYR A 144 -3.58 2.85 13.25
C TYR A 144 -3.74 4.14 12.45
N ASN A 145 -4.53 4.11 11.38
CA ASN A 145 -4.67 5.24 10.47
C ASN A 145 -5.67 6.28 10.97
N PHE A 146 -6.81 5.86 11.52
CA PHE A 146 -7.95 6.75 11.78
C PHE A 146 -8.17 7.07 13.25
N ILE A 147 -7.79 6.18 14.18
CA ILE A 147 -8.11 6.33 15.60
C ILE A 147 -6.88 6.81 16.38
N ARG A 148 -5.74 6.15 16.22
CA ARG A 148 -4.55 6.35 17.05
C ARG A 148 -3.76 7.61 16.63
N PRO A 149 -3.59 8.62 17.49
CA PRO A 149 -2.68 9.73 17.22
C PRO A 149 -1.21 9.29 17.32
N HIS A 150 -0.35 9.85 16.45
CA HIS A 150 1.07 9.48 16.39
C HIS A 150 1.95 10.61 16.91
N SER A 151 2.96 10.26 17.71
CA SER A 151 3.95 11.22 18.21
C SER A 151 4.79 11.86 17.11
N SER A 152 5.05 11.12 16.03
CA SER A 152 5.78 11.63 14.86
C SER A 152 4.97 12.61 14.02
N LEU A 153 3.65 12.71 14.24
CA LEU A 153 2.75 13.64 13.55
C LEU A 153 2.23 14.71 14.53
N LYS A 154 3.14 15.21 15.38
CA LYS A 154 2.84 16.24 16.39
C LYS A 154 3.15 17.62 15.80
N PHE A 155 2.14 18.48 15.76
CA PHE A 155 2.27 19.88 15.38
C PHE A 155 1.93 20.75 16.59
N GLY A 156 2.94 21.45 17.12
CA GLY A 156 2.80 22.16 18.40
C GLY A 156 2.42 21.18 19.52
N ARG A 157 1.27 21.39 20.15
CA ARG A 157 0.76 20.52 21.24
C ARG A 157 -0.16 19.38 20.75
N LYS A 158 -0.65 19.44 19.51
CA LYS A 158 -1.65 18.48 18.99
C LYS A 158 -0.96 17.33 18.26
N LYS A 159 -1.36 16.10 18.55
CA LYS A 159 -0.98 14.89 17.81
C LYS A 159 -2.07 14.57 16.79
N ARG A 160 -1.68 14.21 15.57
CA ARG A 160 -2.59 13.83 14.49
C ARG A 160 -2.57 12.32 14.25
N THR A 161 -3.66 11.81 13.68
CA THR A 161 -3.68 10.46 13.06
C THR A 161 -3.13 10.54 11.64
N GLN A 162 -2.81 9.39 11.03
CA GLN A 162 -2.31 9.39 9.65
C GLN A 162 -3.37 9.86 8.66
N ALA A 163 -4.62 9.42 8.84
CA ALA A 163 -5.73 9.86 8.02
C ALA A 163 -6.00 11.37 8.18
N GLN A 164 -5.76 11.93 9.37
CA GLN A 164 -5.87 13.36 9.58
C GLN A 164 -4.75 14.14 8.88
N GLN A 165 -3.51 13.64 8.93
CA GLN A 165 -2.39 14.25 8.22
C GLN A 165 -2.58 14.18 6.71
N ALA A 166 -3.14 13.09 6.20
CA ALA A 166 -3.48 12.94 4.78
C ALA A 166 -4.71 13.75 4.33
N GLY A 167 -5.33 14.54 5.22
CA GLY A 167 -6.53 15.34 4.89
C GLY A 167 -7.81 14.51 4.66
N ILE A 168 -7.80 13.22 4.97
CA ILE A 168 -8.96 12.32 4.79
C ILE A 168 -10.03 12.58 5.86
N VAL A 169 -9.61 12.94 7.07
CA VAL A 169 -10.50 13.24 8.21
C VAL A 169 -10.04 14.48 8.94
N ALA A 170 -10.97 15.26 9.51
CA ALA A 170 -10.62 16.46 10.27
C ALA A 170 -9.97 16.16 11.64
N GLY A 171 -10.20 14.96 12.18
CA GLY A 171 -9.70 14.56 13.50
C GLY A 171 -9.74 13.04 13.72
N PRO A 172 -9.23 12.57 14.86
CA PRO A 172 -9.29 11.15 15.22
C PRO A 172 -10.73 10.63 15.25
N LEU A 173 -10.94 9.45 14.66
CA LEU A 173 -12.22 8.75 14.72
C LEU A 173 -12.30 7.83 15.95
N SER A 174 -13.51 7.35 16.24
CA SER A 174 -13.76 6.29 17.21
C SER A 174 -14.26 5.03 16.49
N TRP A 175 -14.15 3.87 17.15
CA TRP A 175 -14.70 2.62 16.61
C TRP A 175 -16.18 2.72 16.31
N ARG A 176 -16.97 3.36 17.19
CA ARG A 176 -18.39 3.61 16.95
C ARG A 176 -18.60 4.34 15.63
N ARG A 177 -17.85 5.41 15.37
CA ARG A 177 -18.00 6.18 14.14
C ARG A 177 -17.59 5.40 12.88
N ILE A 178 -16.58 4.54 12.98
CA ILE A 178 -16.14 3.70 11.86
C ILE A 178 -17.16 2.59 11.59
N LEU A 179 -17.59 1.86 12.62
CA LEU A 179 -18.47 0.70 12.49
C LEU A 179 -19.93 1.09 12.21
N SER A 180 -20.35 2.29 12.63
CA SER A 180 -21.67 2.85 12.29
C SER A 180 -21.68 3.63 10.97
N ALA A 181 -20.55 3.77 10.28
CA ALA A 181 -20.51 4.46 8.99
C ALA A 181 -21.30 3.66 7.95
N ARG A 182 -22.27 4.30 7.30
CA ARG A 182 -22.93 3.71 6.12
C ARG A 182 -21.93 3.67 4.98
N ILE A 183 -21.58 2.46 4.53
CA ILE A 183 -20.80 2.26 3.31
C ILE A 183 -21.73 2.55 2.14
N LEU A 184 -21.70 3.79 1.63
CA LEU A 184 -22.40 4.15 0.40
C LEU A 184 -21.60 3.60 -0.78
N GLY A 185 -22.01 2.43 -1.28
CA GLY A 185 -21.44 1.80 -2.47
C GLY A 185 -20.95 0.37 -2.24
N THR A 186 -20.89 -0.43 -3.31
CA THR A 186 -20.33 -1.79 -3.26
C THR A 186 -18.82 -1.72 -2.99
N PRO A 187 -18.26 -2.48 -2.03
CA PRO A 187 -16.82 -2.54 -1.84
C PRO A 187 -16.17 -3.01 -3.15
N ARG A 188 -15.29 -2.17 -3.70
CA ARG A 188 -14.54 -2.51 -4.90
C ARG A 188 -13.62 -3.68 -4.53
N ARG A 189 -13.84 -4.86 -5.12
CA ARG A 189 -12.99 -6.02 -4.85
C ARG A 189 -11.61 -5.75 -5.43
N SER A 190 -10.57 -6.11 -4.68
CA SER A 190 -9.22 -6.01 -5.20
C SER A 190 -9.02 -7.02 -6.34
N PRO A 191 -8.18 -6.70 -7.35
CA PRO A 191 -7.85 -7.65 -8.42
C PRO A 191 -7.22 -8.95 -7.93
N LEU A 192 -6.62 -8.93 -6.73
CA LEU A 192 -6.06 -10.11 -6.07
C LEU A 192 -7.14 -10.98 -5.41
N ALA A 193 -8.28 -10.42 -5.01
CA ALA A 193 -9.39 -11.18 -4.45
C ALA A 193 -10.10 -12.03 -5.52
N THR A 194 -10.15 -11.56 -6.77
CA THR A 194 -10.73 -12.30 -7.90
C THR A 194 -9.86 -13.42 -8.43
N MET A 195 -8.56 -13.47 -8.09
CA MET A 195 -7.63 -14.50 -8.54
C MET A 195 -7.61 -15.77 -7.68
N ARG A 196 -8.37 -15.81 -6.57
CA ARG A 196 -8.40 -16.97 -5.65
C ARG A 196 -9.68 -17.79 -5.68
N ASP A 197 -10.74 -17.31 -6.33
CA ASP A 197 -11.98 -18.06 -6.50
C ASP A 197 -11.94 -18.90 -7.78
N GLY A 198 -10.99 -19.84 -7.84
CA GLY A 198 -11.08 -20.99 -8.73
C GLY A 198 -12.13 -21.97 -8.18
N GLY A 199 -13.40 -21.63 -8.33
CA GLY A 199 -14.51 -22.47 -7.89
C GLY A 199 -15.76 -21.68 -7.53
N ARG A 200 -16.70 -21.59 -8.49
CA ARG A 200 -18.04 -20.99 -8.41
C ARG A 200 -18.08 -19.47 -8.49
N ALA A 201 -18.11 -18.96 -9.73
CA ALA A 201 -18.68 -17.67 -10.03
C ALA A 201 -20.16 -17.66 -9.60
N CYS A 202 -20.48 -17.01 -8.48
CA CYS A 202 -21.83 -16.56 -8.19
C CYS A 202 -22.10 -15.40 -9.15
N ALA A 203 -22.84 -15.68 -10.22
CA ALA A 203 -23.40 -14.67 -11.11
C ALA A 203 -24.37 -13.81 -10.30
N ILE A 204 -23.94 -12.62 -9.89
CA ILE A 204 -24.88 -11.59 -9.45
C ILE A 204 -25.34 -10.90 -10.73
N GLN A 205 -26.48 -11.37 -11.23
CA GLN A 205 -27.22 -10.82 -12.36
C GLN A 205 -27.59 -9.37 -12.04
N GLY A 206 -26.92 -8.42 -12.69
CA GLY A 206 -27.32 -7.02 -12.68
C GLY A 206 -28.60 -6.86 -13.50
N HIS A 207 -29.69 -6.51 -12.82
CA HIS A 207 -30.96 -6.11 -13.43
C HIS A 207 -30.72 -5.04 -14.52
N ARG A 208 -31.08 -5.37 -15.75
CA ARG A 208 -31.23 -4.41 -16.84
C ARG A 208 -32.56 -3.67 -16.61
N ILE A 209 -32.49 -2.42 -16.14
CA ILE A 209 -33.62 -1.49 -16.22
C ILE A 209 -33.80 -1.19 -17.71
N ARG A 210 -34.88 -1.69 -18.33
CA ARG A 210 -35.30 -1.26 -19.67
C ARG A 210 -35.98 0.10 -19.51
N GLY A 211 -35.41 1.12 -20.12
CA GLY A 211 -36.07 2.41 -20.29
C GLY A 211 -37.23 2.29 -21.26
N ASN A 212 -38.35 2.94 -20.93
CA ASN A 212 -39.44 3.23 -21.84
C ASN A 212 -38.91 4.03 -23.04
N GLY A 213 -39.19 3.53 -24.23
CA GLY A 213 -39.06 4.26 -25.48
C GLY A 213 -40.30 3.98 -26.30
N SER A 214 -41.30 4.83 -26.16
CA SER A 214 -42.37 5.02 -27.13
C SER A 214 -41.77 5.54 -28.44
N ASN A 215 -42.03 4.88 -29.56
CA ASN A 215 -42.24 5.56 -30.83
C ASN A 215 -42.94 4.64 -31.84
N SER A 216 -44.00 5.19 -32.43
CA SER A 216 -44.80 4.73 -33.59
C SER A 216 -45.62 3.44 -33.43
#